data_AF-A0A8H5CNC8-F1
#
_entry.id   AF-A0A8H5CNC8-F1
#
_cell.length_a   1.000
_cell.length_b   1.000
_cell.length_c   1.000
_cell.angle_alpha   90.00
_cell.angle_beta   90.00
_cell.angle_gamma   90.00
#
_symmetry.space_group_name_H-M   'P 1'
#
loop_
_entity.id
_entity.type
_entity.pdbx_description
1 polymer ?
#
loop_
_entity_poly.entity_id
_entity_poly.type
_entity_poly.pdbx_seq_one_letter_code
_entity_poly.pdbx_strand_id
1 'polypeptide(L)'
;MADKSSPSPEPMRKRVETYIRKLQHEIVTSLEKLDPNAPPFKRDAWIRPQGGSGQSCVFAMPAQEDGTVAHESVLEKAGVNISIVHGTLPPPALKQMRADHKTLPLPEDVSDGLPFFAAGISLVIHPRNPHAPTSHANYRYFEITEAFSNTQAAEKDTQKEPKVIAWWFGGGADLTPSYLYEEDAVHFHKTLKDASDPFGSLLYPTFKKWCDEYFYIPHRGETRGVGGIFFDDLNELEHAKLKGSAEAGESAGAGSKEKLRPQTQEEIFEFIQSAGNAFVPSYVPIVAKRCSTPYTPQQRRWQLVRRGRYVEFNLVYDRGTKFGLMTPGARIESILMSLPEVARWEYMSDLGEDKESEEGKLLEVVKNPRDWL
;
A
#
# COMPACT_ATOMS: atom_id res chain seq x y z
N MET A 1 -29.49 -38.00 -8.58
CA MET A 1 -28.75 -37.24 -9.61
C MET A 1 -28.36 -35.92 -8.98
N ALA A 2 -27.09 -35.54 -9.11
CA ALA A 2 -26.43 -34.50 -8.32
C ALA A 2 -27.13 -33.13 -8.41
N ASP A 3 -27.30 -32.51 -7.24
CA ASP A 3 -27.72 -31.11 -7.07
C ASP A 3 -26.60 -30.19 -7.59
N LYS A 4 -26.82 -29.62 -8.78
CA LYS A 4 -25.98 -28.57 -9.37
C LYS A 4 -26.57 -27.23 -8.97
N SER A 5 -26.28 -26.77 -7.76
CA SER A 5 -26.62 -25.39 -7.35
C SER A 5 -25.65 -24.81 -6.32
N SER A 6 -24.34 -25.02 -6.48
CA SER A 6 -23.37 -24.11 -5.88
C SER A 6 -23.51 -22.74 -6.59
N PRO A 7 -23.90 -21.65 -5.90
CA PRO A 7 -23.94 -20.33 -6.51
C PRO A 7 -22.55 -20.00 -7.08
N SER A 8 -22.49 -19.36 -8.24
CA SER A 8 -21.23 -18.84 -8.77
C SER A 8 -20.55 -17.98 -7.70
N PRO A 9 -19.23 -18.11 -7.49
CA PRO A 9 -18.53 -17.32 -6.49
C PRO A 9 -18.81 -15.84 -6.70
N GLU A 10 -18.96 -15.11 -5.60
CA GLU A 10 -19.20 -13.68 -5.64
C GLU A 10 -18.10 -12.96 -6.46
N PRO A 11 -18.45 -11.96 -7.29
CA PRO A 11 -17.48 -11.25 -8.14
C PRO A 11 -16.30 -10.70 -7.34
N MET A 12 -15.09 -10.76 -7.92
CA MET A 12 -13.85 -10.33 -7.28
C MET A 12 -13.96 -8.90 -6.70
N ARG A 13 -14.58 -7.97 -7.43
CA ARG A 13 -14.81 -6.59 -6.97
C ARG A 13 -15.51 -6.48 -5.60
N LYS A 14 -16.52 -7.32 -5.34
CA LYS A 14 -17.29 -7.33 -4.07
C LYS A 14 -16.51 -8.00 -2.95
N ARG A 15 -15.78 -9.07 -3.27
CA ARG A 15 -14.89 -9.75 -2.31
C ARG A 15 -13.75 -8.85 -1.87
N VAL A 16 -13.14 -8.10 -2.79
CA VAL A 16 -12.12 -7.09 -2.48
C VAL A 16 -12.71 -5.99 -1.62
N GLU A 17 -13.88 -5.43 -1.96
CA GLU A 17 -14.54 -4.41 -1.15
C GLU A 17 -14.78 -4.89 0.30
N THR A 18 -15.33 -6.10 0.45
CA THR A 18 -15.58 -6.71 1.76
C THR A 18 -14.27 -6.88 2.54
N TYR A 19 -13.23 -7.37 1.87
CA TYR A 19 -11.92 -7.57 2.47
C TYR A 19 -11.28 -6.26 2.95
N ILE A 20 -11.21 -5.22 2.12
CA ILE A 20 -10.55 -3.96 2.51
C ILE A 20 -11.31 -3.23 3.63
N ARG A 21 -12.64 -3.35 3.70
CA ARG A 21 -13.45 -2.84 4.81
C ARG A 21 -13.11 -3.55 6.12
N LYS A 22 -13.01 -4.88 6.08
CA LYS A 22 -12.59 -5.70 7.22
C LYS A 22 -11.16 -5.35 7.65
N LEU A 23 -10.22 -5.28 6.71
CA LEU A 23 -8.83 -4.97 6.99
C LEU A 23 -8.67 -3.55 7.59
N GLN A 24 -9.37 -2.54 7.07
CA GLN A 24 -9.37 -1.20 7.66
C GLN A 24 -9.85 -1.23 9.10
N HIS A 25 -10.93 -1.95 9.39
CA HIS A 25 -11.45 -2.10 10.75
C HIS A 25 -10.41 -2.74 11.68
N GLU A 26 -9.82 -3.87 11.27
CA GLU A 26 -8.82 -4.60 12.06
C GLU A 26 -7.58 -3.76 12.35
N ILE A 27 -7.06 -3.03 11.35
CA ILE A 27 -5.91 -2.15 11.51
C ILE A 27 -6.24 -1.01 12.46
N VAL A 28 -7.34 -0.28 12.22
CA VAL A 28 -7.72 0.87 13.05
C VAL A 28 -7.95 0.44 14.50
N THR A 29 -8.66 -0.66 14.72
CA THR A 29 -8.89 -1.19 16.08
C THR A 29 -7.59 -1.66 16.74
N SER A 30 -6.63 -2.21 15.98
CA SER A 30 -5.32 -2.58 16.53
C SER A 30 -4.50 -1.36 16.93
N LEU A 31 -4.60 -0.26 16.18
CA LEU A 31 -3.95 1.01 16.51
C LEU A 31 -4.61 1.71 17.69
N GLU A 32 -5.94 1.72 17.78
CA GLU A 32 -6.69 2.26 18.94
C GLU A 32 -6.32 1.49 20.23
N LYS A 33 -6.05 0.18 20.14
CA LYS A 33 -5.59 -0.62 21.30
C LYS A 33 -4.18 -0.29 21.79
N LEU A 34 -3.31 0.31 20.95
CA LEU A 34 -1.98 0.73 21.40
C LEU A 34 -2.04 1.88 22.40
N ASP A 35 -3.10 2.67 22.35
CA ASP A 35 -3.28 3.84 23.21
C ASP A 35 -4.75 4.01 23.63
N PRO A 36 -5.22 3.25 24.64
CA PRO A 36 -6.61 3.29 25.09
C PRO A 36 -7.05 4.64 25.66
N ASN A 37 -6.09 5.53 26.00
CA ASN A 37 -6.37 6.85 26.57
C ASN A 37 -6.45 7.94 25.49
N ALA A 38 -6.03 7.64 24.25
CA ALA A 38 -6.15 8.57 23.15
C ALA A 38 -7.60 8.60 22.60
N PRO A 39 -8.02 9.71 21.97
CA PRO A 39 -9.29 9.77 21.26
C PRO A 39 -9.37 8.69 20.15
N PRO A 40 -10.55 8.15 19.86
CA PRO A 40 -10.70 7.19 18.78
C PRO A 40 -10.42 7.84 17.42
N PHE A 41 -10.12 7.02 16.40
CA PHE A 41 -9.97 7.51 15.03
C PHE A 41 -11.28 8.15 14.56
N LYS A 42 -11.18 9.33 13.92
CA LYS A 42 -12.31 9.95 13.22
C LYS A 42 -12.60 9.15 11.96
N ARG A 43 -13.85 8.77 11.77
CA ARG A 43 -14.31 7.96 10.63
C ARG A 43 -15.20 8.84 9.77
N ASP A 44 -14.80 9.06 8.53
CA ASP A 44 -15.47 9.95 7.58
C ASP A 44 -15.78 9.21 6.27
N ALA A 45 -17.06 8.89 6.08
CA ALA A 45 -17.56 8.22 4.89
C ALA A 45 -18.00 9.25 3.84
N TRP A 46 -17.65 9.00 2.58
CA TRP A 46 -17.93 9.92 1.49
C TRP A 46 -18.32 9.18 0.21
N ILE A 47 -19.00 9.91 -0.68
CA ILE A 47 -19.47 9.43 -1.98
C ILE A 47 -18.97 10.40 -3.05
N ARG A 48 -18.59 9.89 -4.22
CA ARG A 48 -18.20 10.73 -5.37
C ARG A 48 -19.38 10.97 -6.29
N PRO A 49 -19.57 12.21 -6.79
CA PRO A 49 -20.57 12.50 -7.81
C PRO A 49 -20.40 11.63 -9.08
N GLN A 50 -19.16 11.28 -9.43
CA GLN A 50 -18.83 10.49 -10.63
C GLN A 50 -18.99 8.97 -10.44
N GLY A 51 -19.36 8.51 -9.24
CA GLY A 51 -19.44 7.10 -8.89
C GLY A 51 -18.35 6.66 -7.92
N GLY A 52 -18.75 5.79 -6.99
CA GLY A 52 -17.89 5.25 -5.94
C GLY A 52 -18.06 5.92 -4.57
N SER A 53 -17.42 5.32 -3.59
CA SER A 53 -17.43 5.74 -2.19
C SER A 53 -16.07 5.48 -1.54
N GLY A 54 -15.90 5.96 -0.32
CA GLY A 54 -14.76 5.65 0.50
C GLY A 54 -15.03 5.90 1.96
N GLN A 55 -14.09 5.46 2.80
CA GLN A 55 -14.10 5.76 4.22
C GLN A 55 -12.68 6.11 4.65
N SER A 56 -12.54 7.29 5.25
CA SER A 56 -11.27 7.77 5.78
C SER A 56 -11.28 7.59 7.28
N CYS A 57 -10.34 6.81 7.82
CA CYS A 57 -10.13 6.71 9.25
C CYS A 57 -8.86 7.47 9.58
N VAL A 58 -8.97 8.60 10.28
CA VAL A 58 -7.84 9.49 10.57
C VAL A 58 -7.68 9.75 12.06
N PHE A 59 -6.43 9.85 12.48
CA PHE A 59 -6.03 10.24 13.82
C PHE A 59 -5.02 11.40 13.72
N ALA A 60 -5.29 12.46 14.45
CA ALA A 60 -4.36 13.52 14.77
C ALA A 60 -4.78 14.04 16.14
N MET A 61 -3.82 14.23 17.05
CA MET A 61 -4.14 14.71 18.39
C MET A 61 -4.68 16.15 18.29
N PRO A 62 -5.88 16.46 18.83
CA PRO A 62 -6.36 17.84 18.87
C PRO A 62 -5.41 18.69 19.72
N ALA A 63 -5.06 19.88 19.22
CA ALA A 63 -4.37 20.89 20.01
C ALA A 63 -5.28 21.32 21.17
N GLN A 64 -4.76 21.39 22.40
CA GLN A 64 -5.51 21.99 23.51
C GLN A 64 -5.54 23.51 23.37
N GLU A 65 -6.64 24.14 23.81
CA GLU A 65 -6.85 25.59 23.72
C GLU A 65 -5.82 26.41 24.52
N ASP A 66 -5.20 25.81 25.54
CA ASP A 66 -4.15 26.42 26.37
C ASP A 66 -2.72 26.04 25.94
N GLY A 67 -2.58 25.27 24.86
CA GLY A 67 -1.29 24.79 24.35
C GLY A 67 -0.63 23.68 25.18
N THR A 68 -1.30 23.15 26.22
CA THR A 68 -0.82 21.98 26.95
C THR A 68 -1.17 20.68 26.23
N VAL A 69 -0.59 19.55 26.63
CA VAL A 69 -0.91 18.22 26.09
C VAL A 69 -1.42 17.36 27.24
N ALA A 70 -2.73 17.11 27.31
CA ALA A 70 -3.34 16.29 28.36
C ALA A 70 -2.86 14.83 28.35
N HIS A 71 -2.46 14.34 27.17
CA HIS A 71 -1.95 12.99 26.96
C HIS A 71 -1.06 12.98 25.72
N GLU A 72 0.21 12.59 25.85
CA GLU A 72 1.07 12.36 24.69
C GLU A 72 0.69 11.03 24.06
N SER A 73 -0.09 11.09 22.97
CA SER A 73 -0.47 9.87 22.28
C SER A 73 0.69 9.13 21.65
N VAL A 74 0.58 7.81 21.58
CA VAL A 74 1.53 6.93 20.87
C VAL A 74 1.69 7.35 19.41
N LEU A 75 0.58 7.65 18.75
CA LEU A 75 0.55 8.14 17.38
C LEU A 75 0.55 9.66 17.36
N GLU A 76 1.25 10.27 16.42
CA GLU A 76 1.14 11.71 16.19
C GLU A 76 0.10 11.99 15.10
N LYS A 77 0.22 11.29 13.98
CA LYS A 77 -0.74 11.33 12.88
C LYS A 77 -0.84 9.95 12.25
N ALA A 78 -2.04 9.53 11.92
CA ALA A 78 -2.26 8.31 11.16
C ALA A 78 -3.48 8.46 10.25
N GLY A 79 -3.46 7.78 9.13
CA GLY A 79 -4.68 7.54 8.38
C GLY A 79 -4.67 6.17 7.73
N VAL A 80 -5.85 5.57 7.69
CA VAL A 80 -6.15 4.27 7.10
C VAL A 80 -7.38 4.48 6.25
N ASN A 81 -7.19 4.70 4.95
CA ASN A 81 -8.25 5.10 4.04
C ASN A 81 -8.58 3.96 3.08
N ILE A 82 -9.87 3.74 2.85
CA ILE A 82 -10.35 2.88 1.76
C ILE A 82 -11.07 3.72 0.71
N SER A 83 -10.96 3.28 -0.54
CA SER A 83 -11.68 3.88 -1.67
C SER A 83 -12.17 2.78 -2.58
N ILE A 84 -13.41 2.89 -3.03
CA ILE A 84 -14.09 2.01 -3.97
C ILE A 84 -14.65 2.90 -5.06
N VAL A 85 -13.93 3.02 -6.17
CA VAL A 85 -14.22 3.95 -7.26
C VAL A 85 -14.61 3.16 -8.49
N HIS A 86 -15.65 3.62 -9.17
CA HIS A 86 -16.06 3.11 -10.47
C HIS A 86 -16.45 4.28 -11.37
N GLY A 87 -16.30 4.09 -12.67
CA GLY A 87 -16.62 5.11 -13.67
C GLY A 87 -16.19 4.67 -15.06
N THR A 88 -15.99 5.62 -15.95
CA THR A 88 -15.51 5.37 -17.32
C THR A 88 -14.09 5.92 -17.47
N LEU A 89 -13.15 5.07 -17.89
CA LEU A 89 -11.80 5.48 -18.26
C LEU A 89 -11.82 6.10 -19.66
N PRO A 90 -11.45 7.39 -19.80
CA PRO A 90 -11.36 8.01 -21.13
C PRO A 90 -10.14 7.46 -21.89
N PRO A 91 -10.16 7.46 -23.25
CA PRO A 91 -9.07 6.92 -24.07
C PRO A 91 -7.65 7.44 -23.73
N PRO A 92 -7.44 8.74 -23.39
CA PRO A 92 -6.12 9.21 -22.97
C PRO A 92 -5.60 8.55 -21.69
N ALA A 93 -6.49 8.30 -20.71
CA ALA A 93 -6.13 7.64 -19.46
C ALA A 93 -5.74 6.17 -19.71
N LEU A 94 -6.50 5.45 -20.57
CA LEU A 94 -6.14 4.09 -20.99
C LEU A 94 -4.75 4.03 -21.64
N LYS A 95 -4.46 4.99 -22.53
CA LYS A 95 -3.17 5.07 -23.22
C LYS A 95 -2.01 5.31 -22.25
N GLN A 96 -2.22 6.14 -21.23
CA GLN A 96 -1.24 6.37 -20.17
C GLN A 96 -1.04 5.12 -19.28
N MET A 97 -2.12 4.48 -18.84
CA MET A 97 -2.05 3.28 -18.00
C MET A 97 -1.33 2.13 -18.69
N ARG A 98 -1.51 1.98 -20.02
CA ARG A 98 -0.85 0.93 -20.79
C ARG A 98 0.67 1.03 -20.85
N ALA A 99 1.25 2.20 -20.60
CA ALA A 99 2.70 2.34 -20.50
C ALA A 99 3.27 1.46 -19.38
N ASP A 100 2.51 1.34 -18.28
CA ASP A 100 2.86 0.58 -17.09
C ASP A 100 2.13 -0.78 -17.00
N HIS A 101 1.04 -0.96 -17.73
CA HIS A 101 0.19 -2.17 -17.75
C HIS A 101 0.00 -2.70 -19.18
N LYS A 102 1.02 -3.38 -19.72
CA LYS A 102 1.08 -3.77 -21.14
C LYS A 102 -0.03 -4.75 -21.57
N THR A 103 -0.66 -5.39 -20.60
CA THR A 103 -1.74 -6.37 -20.77
C THR A 103 -3.10 -5.73 -21.04
N LEU A 104 -3.22 -4.40 -20.88
CA LEU A 104 -4.44 -3.66 -21.21
C LEU A 104 -4.75 -3.74 -22.72
N PRO A 105 -5.97 -4.15 -23.11
CA PRO A 105 -6.36 -4.17 -24.52
C PRO A 105 -6.40 -2.74 -25.07
N LEU A 106 -5.96 -2.56 -26.32
CA LEU A 106 -6.31 -1.40 -27.14
C LEU A 106 -7.52 -1.79 -27.98
N PRO A 107 -8.75 -1.52 -27.53
CA PRO A 107 -9.82 -1.43 -28.51
C PRO A 107 -9.56 -0.18 -29.35
N GLU A 108 -9.11 -0.37 -30.60
CA GLU A 108 -9.04 0.69 -31.61
C GLU A 108 -10.44 1.33 -31.86
N ASP A 109 -11.50 0.63 -31.44
CA ASP A 109 -12.91 0.96 -31.68
C ASP A 109 -13.68 1.52 -30.47
N VAL A 110 -13.05 1.80 -29.32
CA VAL A 110 -13.78 2.36 -28.15
C VAL A 110 -13.70 3.88 -28.14
N SER A 111 -14.66 4.51 -28.81
CA SER A 111 -14.79 5.98 -28.88
C SER A 111 -15.10 6.62 -27.52
N ASP A 112 -15.85 5.93 -26.66
CA ASP A 112 -16.49 6.53 -25.48
C ASP A 112 -15.81 6.14 -24.14
N GLY A 113 -14.71 5.40 -24.20
CA GLY A 113 -14.00 4.88 -23.03
C GLY A 113 -14.56 3.55 -22.49
N LEU A 114 -13.89 2.99 -21.48
CA LEU A 114 -14.23 1.67 -20.90
C LEU A 114 -14.65 1.80 -19.44
N PRO A 115 -15.67 1.05 -18.98
CA PRO A 115 -16.00 0.99 -17.57
C PRO A 115 -14.83 0.40 -16.77
N PHE A 116 -14.53 1.02 -15.63
CA PHE A 116 -13.51 0.53 -14.70
C PHE A 116 -14.02 0.47 -13.27
N PHE A 117 -13.35 -0.35 -12.48
CA PHE A 117 -13.48 -0.41 -11.04
C PHE A 117 -12.10 -0.44 -10.40
N ALA A 118 -11.93 0.33 -9.33
CA ALA A 118 -10.73 0.36 -8.53
C ALA A 118 -11.11 0.37 -7.05
N ALA A 119 -10.61 -0.60 -6.29
CA ALA A 119 -10.81 -0.63 -4.85
C ALA A 119 -9.48 -0.86 -4.15
N GLY A 120 -9.26 -0.18 -3.03
CA GLY A 120 -8.04 -0.38 -2.26
C GLY A 120 -8.04 0.27 -0.90
N ILE A 121 -7.11 -0.19 -0.07
CA ILE A 121 -6.73 0.41 1.20
C ILE A 121 -5.36 1.07 1.05
N SER A 122 -5.21 2.24 1.66
CA SER A 122 -3.95 2.96 1.74
C SER A 122 -3.80 3.55 3.13
N LEU A 123 -2.64 3.36 3.75
CA LEU A 123 -2.38 3.84 5.09
C LEU A 123 -0.99 4.42 5.24
N VAL A 124 -0.88 5.43 6.10
CA VAL A 124 0.39 5.96 6.59
C VAL A 124 0.23 6.23 8.09
N ILE A 125 1.22 5.81 8.87
CA ILE A 125 1.21 5.93 10.32
C ILE A 125 2.51 6.59 10.75
N HIS A 126 2.40 7.72 11.43
CA HIS A 126 3.50 8.46 12.03
C HIS A 126 3.40 8.39 13.56
N PRO A 127 4.18 7.50 14.21
CA PRO A 127 4.32 7.52 15.66
C PRO A 127 4.91 8.84 16.16
N ARG A 128 4.57 9.21 17.39
CA ARG A 128 5.12 10.38 18.07
C ARG A 128 6.58 10.16 18.45
N ASN A 129 6.87 9.02 19.06
CA ASN A 129 8.21 8.68 19.56
C ASN A 129 9.22 8.48 18.41
N PRO A 130 10.40 9.14 18.40
CA PRO A 130 11.45 8.94 17.39
C PRO A 130 11.91 7.50 17.19
N HIS A 131 11.80 6.67 18.22
CA HIS A 131 12.21 5.27 18.18
C HIS A 131 11.18 4.35 17.52
N ALA A 132 9.92 4.81 17.38
CA ALA A 132 8.88 4.08 16.69
C ALA A 132 8.84 4.50 15.19
N PRO A 133 9.01 3.55 14.25
CA PRO A 133 9.16 3.87 12.84
C PRO A 133 7.84 4.35 12.22
N THR A 134 7.92 5.25 11.24
CA THR A 134 6.79 5.47 10.32
C THR A 134 6.57 4.21 9.48
N SER A 135 5.33 3.91 9.11
CA SER A 135 5.02 2.80 8.20
C SER A 135 3.94 3.19 7.20
N HIS A 136 4.04 2.60 6.02
CA HIS A 136 3.08 2.74 4.93
C HIS A 136 2.66 1.34 4.45
N ALA A 137 1.40 1.22 4.05
CA ALA A 137 0.94 0.06 3.30
C ALA A 137 -0.17 0.44 2.32
N ASN A 138 -0.21 -0.27 1.20
CA ASN A 138 -1.22 -0.12 0.17
C ASN A 138 -1.59 -1.49 -0.38
N TYR A 139 -2.86 -1.78 -0.57
CA TYR A 139 -3.33 -2.96 -1.29
C TYR A 139 -4.53 -2.57 -2.14
N ARG A 140 -4.46 -2.81 -3.45
CA ARG A 140 -5.47 -2.36 -4.41
C ARG A 140 -5.72 -3.40 -5.48
N TYR A 141 -6.93 -3.35 -6.00
CA TYR A 141 -7.42 -4.10 -7.14
C TYR A 141 -7.94 -3.13 -8.18
N PHE A 142 -7.67 -3.43 -9.44
CA PHE A 142 -8.20 -2.71 -10.58
C PHE A 142 -8.79 -3.71 -11.57
N GLU A 143 -9.95 -3.39 -12.15
CA GLU A 143 -10.52 -4.13 -13.27
C GLU A 143 -11.14 -3.19 -14.30
N ILE A 144 -11.15 -3.66 -15.54
CA ILE A 144 -11.81 -3.04 -16.69
C ILE A 144 -12.76 -4.08 -17.27
N THR A 145 -13.95 -3.64 -17.65
CA THR A 145 -14.94 -4.49 -18.31
C THR A 145 -15.20 -4.03 -19.74
N GLU A 146 -15.85 -4.90 -20.53
CA GLU A 146 -16.40 -4.50 -21.83
C GLU A 146 -17.35 -3.30 -21.69
N ALA A 147 -17.43 -2.49 -22.74
CA ALA A 147 -18.39 -1.39 -22.80
C ALA A 147 -19.82 -1.93 -22.71
N PHE A 148 -20.72 -1.16 -22.08
CA PHE A 148 -22.14 -1.50 -22.11
C PHE A 148 -22.65 -1.41 -23.55
N SER A 149 -23.07 -2.53 -24.16
CA SER A 149 -23.64 -2.49 -25.50
C SER A 149 -24.98 -1.76 -25.48
N ASN A 150 -25.08 -0.61 -26.13
CA ASN A 150 -26.35 0.12 -26.33
C ASN A 150 -27.33 -0.60 -27.27
N THR A 151 -27.01 -1.81 -27.74
CA THR A 151 -27.82 -2.64 -28.63
C THR A 151 -28.25 -3.93 -27.96
N GLN A 152 -28.95 -3.84 -26.84
CA GLN A 152 -29.98 -4.84 -26.51
C GLN A 152 -31.16 -4.07 -25.94
N ALA A 153 -32.20 -3.97 -26.78
CA ALA A 153 -33.52 -3.56 -26.36
C ALA A 153 -33.94 -4.32 -25.11
N ALA A 154 -34.77 -3.67 -24.32
CA ALA A 154 -35.43 -4.18 -23.14
C ALA A 154 -36.10 -5.56 -23.37
N GLU A 155 -35.35 -6.66 -23.24
CA GLU A 155 -35.88 -8.01 -23.18
C GLU A 155 -35.09 -8.85 -22.17
N LYS A 156 -35.62 -8.90 -20.95
CA LYS A 156 -35.72 -10.09 -20.08
C LYS A 156 -34.49 -10.99 -19.90
N ASP A 157 -33.30 -10.43 -19.71
CA ASP A 157 -32.22 -11.16 -19.02
C ASP A 157 -31.44 -10.21 -18.07
N THR A 158 -32.14 -9.78 -17.03
CA THR A 158 -31.56 -9.10 -15.87
C THR A 158 -30.65 -10.07 -15.13
N GLN A 159 -29.35 -10.16 -15.46
CA GLN A 159 -28.25 -10.55 -14.53
C GLN A 159 -26.87 -10.81 -15.14
N LYS A 160 -26.61 -10.63 -16.44
CA LYS A 160 -25.26 -10.92 -16.94
C LYS A 160 -24.29 -9.79 -16.57
N GLU A 161 -23.45 -10.00 -15.56
CA GLU A 161 -22.40 -9.06 -15.21
C GLU A 161 -21.46 -8.84 -16.41
N PRO A 162 -21.01 -7.60 -16.64
CA PRO A 162 -20.15 -7.28 -17.77
C PRO A 162 -18.82 -8.03 -17.66
N LYS A 163 -18.36 -8.59 -18.78
CA LYS A 163 -17.16 -9.42 -18.82
C LYS A 163 -15.92 -8.58 -18.50
N VAL A 164 -15.09 -9.06 -17.57
CA VAL A 164 -13.79 -8.46 -17.24
C VAL A 164 -12.81 -8.75 -18.37
N ILE A 165 -12.16 -7.71 -18.88
CA ILE A 165 -11.19 -7.80 -19.99
C ILE A 165 -9.74 -7.62 -19.54
N ALA A 166 -9.53 -6.94 -18.42
CA ALA A 166 -8.22 -6.77 -17.81
C ALA A 166 -8.39 -6.49 -16.32
N TRP A 167 -7.47 -7.00 -15.52
CA TRP A 167 -7.43 -6.76 -14.08
C TRP A 167 -6.01 -6.95 -13.55
N TRP A 168 -5.71 -6.34 -12.42
CA TRP A 168 -4.47 -6.58 -11.68
C TRP A 168 -4.62 -6.16 -10.22
N PHE A 169 -3.74 -6.71 -9.39
CA PHE A 169 -3.49 -6.22 -8.04
C PHE A 169 -2.18 -5.45 -7.98
N GLY A 170 -2.10 -4.55 -7.02
CA GLY A 170 -0.88 -3.86 -6.64
C GLY A 170 -0.87 -3.60 -5.14
N GLY A 171 0.31 -3.38 -4.58
CA GLY A 171 0.40 -3.11 -3.17
C GLY A 171 1.80 -3.27 -2.58
N GLY A 172 1.84 -3.33 -1.27
CA GLY A 172 3.06 -3.42 -0.51
C GLY A 172 2.92 -2.86 0.89
N ALA A 173 3.96 -3.06 1.69
CA ALA A 173 4.14 -2.44 2.99
C ALA A 173 5.64 -2.13 3.16
N ASP A 174 5.95 -0.97 3.75
CA ASP A 174 7.32 -0.51 3.95
C ASP A 174 7.50 0.22 5.28
N LEU A 175 8.73 0.13 5.83
CA LEU A 175 9.08 0.65 7.14
C LEU A 175 10.10 1.79 7.02
N THR A 176 9.80 2.92 7.68
CA THR A 176 10.61 4.14 7.67
C THR A 176 11.02 4.54 9.09
N PRO A 177 12.07 3.93 9.65
CA PRO A 177 12.61 4.30 10.95
C PRO A 177 13.33 5.65 10.94
N SER A 178 13.34 6.35 12.08
CA SER A 178 14.31 7.43 12.34
C SER A 178 15.57 6.92 13.04
N TYR A 179 15.48 5.82 13.78
CA TYR A 179 16.61 5.13 14.39
C TYR A 179 16.58 3.67 13.98
N LEU A 180 17.75 3.13 13.60
CA LEU A 180 17.85 1.76 13.16
C LEU A 180 17.84 0.81 14.36
N TYR A 181 16.85 -0.09 14.39
CA TYR A 181 16.86 -1.28 15.22
C TYR A 181 16.85 -2.49 14.30
N GLU A 182 17.95 -3.23 14.27
CA GLU A 182 18.10 -4.37 13.35
C GLU A 182 17.01 -5.41 13.60
N GLU A 183 16.68 -5.67 14.86
CA GLU A 183 15.66 -6.67 15.20
C GLU A 183 14.25 -6.27 14.76
N ASP A 184 13.97 -4.97 14.65
CA ASP A 184 12.67 -4.48 14.17
C ASP A 184 12.58 -4.59 12.65
N ALA A 185 13.67 -4.30 11.94
CA ALA A 185 13.76 -4.51 10.50
C ALA A 185 13.65 -6.00 10.14
N VAL A 186 14.38 -6.88 10.85
CA VAL A 186 14.28 -8.34 10.71
C VAL A 186 12.86 -8.82 10.98
N HIS A 187 12.22 -8.38 12.07
CA HIS A 187 10.84 -8.77 12.40
C HIS A 187 9.84 -8.37 11.31
N PHE A 188 9.93 -7.12 10.83
CA PHE A 188 9.07 -6.62 9.77
C PHE A 188 9.24 -7.42 8.47
N HIS A 189 10.49 -7.57 8.02
CA HIS A 189 10.81 -8.30 6.79
C HIS A 189 10.48 -9.78 6.86
N LYS A 190 10.77 -10.44 7.99
CA LYS A 190 10.44 -11.85 8.20
C LYS A 190 8.93 -12.07 8.16
N THR A 191 8.15 -11.21 8.80
CA THR A 191 6.68 -11.33 8.80
C THR A 191 6.10 -11.18 7.39
N LEU A 192 6.65 -10.28 6.57
CA LEU A 192 6.26 -10.12 5.16
C LEU A 192 6.71 -11.30 4.29
N LYS A 193 7.89 -11.86 4.56
CA LYS A 193 8.38 -13.07 3.88
C LYS A 193 7.52 -14.28 4.21
N ASP A 194 7.23 -14.52 5.49
CA ASP A 194 6.38 -15.62 5.96
C ASP A 194 4.97 -15.52 5.34
N ALA A 195 4.47 -14.30 5.10
CA ALA A 195 3.20 -14.06 4.42
C ALA A 195 3.27 -14.28 2.88
N SER A 196 4.45 -14.21 2.28
CA SER A 196 4.68 -14.34 0.83
C SER A 196 5.07 -15.76 0.42
N ASP A 197 5.86 -16.45 1.24
CA ASP A 197 6.43 -17.78 0.97
C ASP A 197 5.40 -18.85 0.55
N PRO A 198 4.19 -18.93 1.13
CA PRO A 198 3.18 -19.92 0.70
C PRO A 198 2.70 -19.74 -0.75
N PHE A 199 2.89 -18.55 -1.32
CA PHE A 199 2.40 -18.19 -2.65
C PHE A 199 3.48 -18.25 -3.73
N GLY A 200 4.75 -18.20 -3.32
CA GLY A 200 5.86 -18.66 -4.12
C GLY A 200 7.19 -18.02 -3.79
N SER A 201 8.27 -18.76 -4.04
CA SER A 201 9.62 -18.39 -3.61
C SER A 201 10.20 -17.16 -4.29
N LEU A 202 9.66 -16.74 -5.45
CA LEU A 202 10.10 -15.52 -6.12
C LEU A 202 9.49 -14.24 -5.53
N LEU A 203 8.40 -14.33 -4.76
CA LEU A 203 7.63 -13.14 -4.37
C LEU A 203 8.44 -12.21 -3.45
N TYR A 204 8.82 -12.67 -2.26
CA TYR A 204 9.54 -11.83 -1.30
C TYR A 204 10.84 -11.23 -1.87
N PRO A 205 11.80 -12.02 -2.41
CA PRO A 205 13.06 -11.43 -2.89
C PRO A 205 12.84 -10.42 -4.03
N THR A 206 11.88 -10.66 -4.92
CA THR A 206 11.56 -9.74 -6.02
C THR A 206 10.90 -8.47 -5.50
N PHE A 207 9.88 -8.61 -4.64
CA PHE A 207 9.11 -7.47 -4.14
C PHE A 207 9.89 -6.64 -3.13
N LYS A 208 10.80 -7.25 -2.38
CA LYS A 208 11.75 -6.54 -1.53
C LYS A 208 12.69 -5.67 -2.35
N LYS A 209 13.34 -6.26 -3.36
CA LYS A 209 14.20 -5.49 -4.27
C LYS A 209 13.42 -4.36 -4.97
N TRP A 210 12.19 -4.63 -5.39
CA TRP A 210 11.35 -3.61 -6.01
C TRP A 210 10.97 -2.49 -5.01
N CYS A 211 10.77 -2.81 -3.74
CA CYS A 211 10.53 -1.82 -2.69
C CYS A 211 11.73 -0.88 -2.52
N ASP A 212 12.95 -1.43 -2.49
CA ASP A 212 14.19 -0.65 -2.41
C ASP A 212 14.35 0.30 -3.61
N GLU A 213 13.99 -0.17 -4.82
CA GLU A 213 14.04 0.62 -6.05
C GLU A 213 12.96 1.72 -6.08
N TYR A 214 11.74 1.41 -5.62
CA TYR A 214 10.59 2.31 -5.71
C TYR A 214 10.67 3.48 -4.74
N PHE A 215 11.08 3.23 -3.50
CA PHE A 215 11.16 4.26 -2.44
C PHE A 215 12.50 4.98 -2.37
N TYR A 216 13.26 4.98 -3.48
CA TYR A 216 14.50 5.73 -3.62
C TYR A 216 14.24 7.23 -3.82
N ILE A 217 15.08 8.08 -3.22
CA ILE A 217 15.05 9.54 -3.34
C ILE A 217 16.28 9.98 -4.14
N PRO A 218 16.17 10.08 -5.50
CA PRO A 218 17.31 10.33 -6.37
C PRO A 218 18.18 11.53 -5.98
N HIS A 219 17.58 12.66 -5.58
CA HIS A 219 18.33 13.86 -5.24
C HIS A 219 19.01 13.81 -3.85
N ARG A 220 18.76 12.75 -3.07
CA ARG A 220 19.41 12.49 -1.77
C ARG A 220 20.37 11.31 -1.81
N GLY A 221 20.26 10.44 -2.80
CA GLY A 221 21.08 9.24 -2.89
C GLY A 221 20.74 8.18 -1.84
N GLU A 222 19.50 8.15 -1.35
CA GLU A 222 19.06 7.26 -0.26
C GLU A 222 17.61 6.79 -0.49
N THR A 223 17.24 5.64 0.07
CA THR A 223 15.85 5.21 0.21
C THR A 223 15.15 5.96 1.34
N ARG A 224 13.83 6.02 1.27
CA ARG A 224 12.98 6.64 2.31
C ARG A 224 13.18 5.96 3.67
N GLY A 225 13.33 4.63 3.67
CA GLY A 225 13.43 3.79 4.86
C GLY A 225 14.12 2.45 4.56
N VAL A 226 13.84 1.43 5.37
CA VAL A 226 14.48 0.09 5.31
C VAL A 226 13.73 -0.89 4.41
N GLY A 227 12.82 -0.39 3.58
CA GLY A 227 12.08 -1.18 2.60
C GLY A 227 10.97 -2.04 3.22
N GLY A 228 10.65 -3.12 2.53
CA GLY A 228 9.56 -4.04 2.85
C GLY A 228 9.23 -4.84 1.59
N ILE A 229 7.98 -4.86 1.15
CA ILE A 229 7.58 -5.40 -0.16
C ILE A 229 6.85 -4.35 -0.98
N PHE A 230 7.07 -4.34 -2.28
CA PHE A 230 6.32 -3.53 -3.25
C PHE A 230 6.06 -4.32 -4.52
N PHE A 231 4.84 -4.24 -5.03
CA PHE A 231 4.44 -4.84 -6.28
C PHE A 231 3.33 -4.04 -6.97
N ASP A 232 3.26 -4.18 -8.28
CA ASP A 232 2.24 -3.60 -9.14
C ASP A 232 2.00 -4.53 -10.33
N ASP A 233 0.92 -4.33 -11.07
CA ASP A 233 0.58 -5.12 -12.26
C ASP A 233 0.55 -6.64 -12.03
N LEU A 234 0.20 -7.10 -10.82
CA LEU A 234 0.13 -8.52 -10.48
C LEU A 234 -1.19 -9.12 -10.99
N ASN A 235 -1.10 -9.87 -12.08
CA ASN A 235 -2.22 -10.56 -12.73
C ASN A 235 -1.79 -11.99 -13.17
N GLU A 236 -2.65 -12.72 -13.88
CA GLU A 236 -2.43 -14.10 -14.33
C GLU A 236 -1.35 -14.27 -15.43
N LEU A 237 -0.93 -13.18 -16.07
CA LEU A 237 0.01 -13.20 -17.17
C LEU A 237 1.47 -13.16 -16.69
N GLU A 238 2.40 -13.37 -17.63
CA GLU A 238 3.82 -13.27 -17.34
C GLU A 238 4.18 -11.87 -16.81
N HIS A 239 4.90 -11.84 -15.69
CA HIS A 239 5.23 -10.59 -15.00
C HIS A 239 6.71 -10.24 -15.17
N ALA A 240 6.99 -9.03 -15.65
CA ALA A 240 8.33 -8.59 -16.06
C ALA A 240 9.42 -8.71 -14.98
N LYS A 241 9.04 -8.59 -13.69
CA LYS A 241 9.97 -8.73 -12.55
C LYS A 241 9.97 -10.13 -11.92
N LEU A 242 8.99 -10.99 -12.20
CA LEU A 242 8.88 -12.34 -11.65
C LEU A 242 9.22 -13.38 -12.73
N LYS A 243 10.41 -13.25 -13.32
CA LYS A 243 10.86 -14.13 -14.42
C LYS A 243 11.20 -15.53 -13.89
N GLY A 244 10.92 -16.56 -14.69
CA GLY A 244 11.19 -17.97 -14.37
C GLY A 244 9.94 -18.85 -14.19
N SER A 245 8.73 -18.28 -14.20
CA SER A 245 7.47 -19.03 -14.04
C SER A 245 6.92 -19.66 -15.33
N ALA A 246 7.36 -19.22 -16.52
CA ALA A 246 6.82 -19.67 -17.81
C ALA A 246 7.37 -21.05 -18.25
N GLU A 247 8.63 -21.37 -17.96
CA GLU A 247 9.26 -22.64 -18.38
C GLU A 247 8.78 -23.85 -17.56
N ALA A 248 8.08 -23.63 -16.45
CA ALA A 248 7.51 -24.71 -15.66
C ALA A 248 6.26 -25.35 -16.30
N GLY A 249 5.68 -24.76 -17.35
CA GLY A 249 4.37 -25.15 -17.89
C GLY A 249 4.34 -26.31 -18.91
N GLU A 250 5.41 -26.58 -19.67
CA GLU A 250 5.27 -27.44 -20.86
C GLU A 250 6.20 -28.67 -20.94
N SER A 251 7.11 -28.92 -19.99
CA SER A 251 8.09 -30.01 -20.16
C SER A 251 8.57 -30.77 -18.92
N ALA A 252 7.79 -30.92 -17.85
CA ALA A 252 8.23 -31.86 -16.80
C ALA A 252 7.10 -32.62 -16.10
N GLY A 253 7.29 -33.94 -16.01
CA GLY A 253 6.41 -34.89 -15.37
C GLY A 253 6.24 -34.65 -13.86
N ALA A 254 5.26 -35.35 -13.31
CA ALA A 254 4.76 -35.26 -11.93
C ALA A 254 5.84 -35.54 -10.87
N GLY A 255 6.58 -34.49 -10.50
CA GLY A 255 7.36 -34.37 -9.28
C GLY A 255 7.22 -32.92 -8.83
N SER A 256 6.89 -32.70 -7.55
CA SER A 256 6.53 -31.40 -6.93
C SER A 256 7.38 -30.24 -7.45
N LYS A 257 6.88 -29.50 -8.45
CA LYS A 257 7.50 -28.24 -8.87
C LYS A 257 7.24 -27.22 -7.79
N GLU A 258 8.32 -26.60 -7.30
CA GLU A 258 8.26 -25.46 -6.40
C GLU A 258 7.35 -24.38 -6.99
N LYS A 259 6.34 -23.95 -6.24
CA LYS A 259 5.45 -22.87 -6.67
C LYS A 259 6.25 -21.57 -6.66
N LEU A 260 6.46 -20.96 -7.82
CA LEU A 260 7.28 -19.76 -7.95
C LEU A 260 6.49 -18.46 -7.70
N ARG A 261 5.20 -18.45 -8.07
CA ARG A 261 4.26 -17.34 -7.87
C ARG A 261 2.80 -17.82 -8.03
N PRO A 262 1.79 -17.08 -7.54
CA PRO A 262 0.39 -17.36 -7.85
C PRO A 262 0.09 -17.04 -9.33
N GLN A 263 -0.76 -17.86 -9.96
CA GLN A 263 -1.05 -17.79 -11.40
C GLN A 263 -2.53 -17.51 -11.69
N THR A 264 -3.43 -17.69 -10.73
CA THR A 264 -4.86 -17.38 -10.91
C THR A 264 -5.28 -16.13 -10.14
N GLN A 265 -6.41 -15.52 -10.55
CA GLN A 265 -6.99 -14.39 -9.82
C GLN A 265 -7.27 -14.72 -8.34
N GLU A 266 -7.70 -15.95 -8.06
CA GLU A 266 -7.97 -16.43 -6.70
C GLU A 266 -6.70 -16.55 -5.87
N GLU A 267 -5.66 -17.20 -6.39
CA GLU A 267 -4.39 -17.35 -5.68
C GLU A 267 -3.71 -15.99 -5.44
N ILE A 268 -3.84 -15.06 -6.39
CA ILE A 268 -3.33 -13.70 -6.21
C ILE A 268 -4.14 -12.99 -5.14
N PHE A 269 -5.47 -13.09 -5.13
CA PHE A 269 -6.29 -12.48 -4.09
C PHE A 269 -5.98 -13.05 -2.70
N GLU A 270 -5.78 -14.36 -2.56
CA GLU A 270 -5.32 -14.99 -1.32
C GLU A 270 -3.95 -14.45 -0.87
N PHE A 271 -3.02 -14.23 -1.79
CA PHE A 271 -1.75 -13.57 -1.50
C PHE A 271 -1.96 -12.13 -1.00
N ILE A 272 -2.84 -11.35 -1.64
CA ILE A 272 -3.18 -9.99 -1.18
C ILE A 272 -3.77 -10.03 0.23
N GLN A 273 -4.62 -11.01 0.53
CA GLN A 273 -5.15 -11.19 1.87
C GLN A 273 -4.06 -11.53 2.88
N SER A 274 -3.15 -12.44 2.53
CA SER A 274 -2.00 -12.81 3.37
C SER A 274 -1.09 -11.61 3.66
N ALA A 275 -0.66 -10.88 2.62
CA ALA A 275 0.19 -9.71 2.74
C ALA A 275 -0.49 -8.56 3.51
N GLY A 276 -1.77 -8.29 3.23
CA GLY A 276 -2.55 -7.28 3.95
C GLY A 276 -2.71 -7.60 5.44
N ASN A 277 -3.04 -8.85 5.77
CA ASN A 277 -3.21 -9.30 7.15
C ASN A 277 -1.87 -9.32 7.92
N ALA A 278 -0.75 -9.42 7.22
CA ALA A 278 0.59 -9.38 7.81
C ALA A 278 1.00 -8.00 8.32
N PHE A 279 0.28 -6.92 7.95
CA PHE A 279 0.63 -5.57 8.37
C PHE A 279 0.57 -5.37 9.90
N VAL A 280 -0.53 -5.79 10.54
CA VAL A 280 -0.69 -5.66 12.00
C VAL A 280 0.42 -6.42 12.75
N PRO A 281 0.65 -7.72 12.53
CA PRO A 281 1.70 -8.45 13.23
C PRO A 281 3.12 -7.98 12.86
N SER A 282 3.35 -7.43 11.66
CA SER A 282 4.68 -6.90 11.31
C SER A 282 4.98 -5.56 11.97
N TYR A 283 3.97 -4.71 12.21
CA TYR A 283 4.18 -3.33 12.62
C TYR A 283 3.78 -3.01 14.06
N VAL A 284 2.61 -3.47 14.52
CA VAL A 284 2.08 -3.11 15.86
C VAL A 284 3.01 -3.55 17.00
N PRO A 285 3.64 -4.75 16.98
CA PRO A 285 4.62 -5.12 17.99
C PRO A 285 5.83 -4.19 18.05
N ILE A 286 6.29 -3.67 16.91
CA ILE A 286 7.41 -2.72 16.85
C ILE A 286 7.00 -1.41 17.54
N VAL A 287 5.84 -0.85 17.21
CA VAL A 287 5.37 0.39 17.84
C VAL A 287 5.17 0.19 19.34
N ALA A 288 4.56 -0.91 19.77
CA ALA A 288 4.36 -1.22 21.18
C ALA A 288 5.68 -1.32 21.96
N LYS A 289 6.73 -1.88 21.34
CA LYS A 289 8.07 -1.98 21.94
C LYS A 289 8.76 -0.62 22.06
N ARG A 290 8.52 0.30 21.12
CA ARG A 290 9.29 1.56 20.97
C ARG A 290 8.58 2.80 21.48
N CYS A 291 7.26 2.80 21.62
CA CYS A 291 6.48 3.99 21.90
C CYS A 291 6.83 4.67 23.24
N SER A 292 7.32 3.91 24.23
CA SER A 292 7.73 4.40 25.54
C SER A 292 9.25 4.57 25.72
N THR A 293 10.06 4.39 24.67
CA THR A 293 11.51 4.58 24.76
C THR A 293 11.83 6.07 25.04
N PRO A 294 12.55 6.42 26.12
CA PRO A 294 12.93 7.80 26.39
C PRO A 294 13.73 8.39 25.24
N TYR A 295 13.45 9.63 24.87
CA TYR A 295 14.15 10.31 23.78
C TYR A 295 14.54 11.75 24.14
N THR A 296 15.58 12.26 23.49
CA THR A 296 16.09 13.62 23.67
C THR A 296 15.52 14.59 22.64
N PRO A 297 15.58 15.92 22.88
CA PRO A 297 15.21 16.91 21.87
C PRO A 297 16.00 16.77 20.56
N GLN A 298 17.26 16.32 20.62
CA GLN A 298 18.08 16.02 19.43
C GLN A 298 17.49 14.85 18.65
N GLN A 299 17.04 13.79 19.33
CA GLN A 299 16.42 12.64 18.67
C GLN A 299 15.11 13.00 17.99
N ARG A 300 14.31 13.88 18.61
CA ARG A 300 13.11 14.46 17.98
C ARG A 300 13.47 15.35 16.78
N ARG A 301 14.51 16.18 16.87
CA ARG A 301 15.01 16.99 15.74
C ARG A 301 15.37 16.10 14.55
N TRP A 302 16.08 14.99 14.78
CA TRP A 302 16.40 14.01 13.75
C TRP A 302 15.17 13.36 13.11
N GLN A 303 14.20 12.93 13.92
CA GLN A 303 12.93 12.38 13.41
C GLN A 303 12.22 13.36 12.47
N LEU A 304 12.21 14.66 12.81
CA LEU A 304 11.60 15.68 11.97
C LEU A 304 12.36 15.88 10.64
N VAL A 305 13.69 15.74 10.64
CA VAL A 305 14.51 15.76 9.42
C VAL A 305 14.21 14.52 8.55
N ARG A 306 14.13 13.33 9.15
CA ARG A 306 13.73 12.09 8.42
C ARG A 306 12.32 12.19 7.85
N ARG A 307 11.39 12.83 8.56
CA ARG A 307 10.05 13.15 8.05
C ARG A 307 10.07 14.14 6.89
N GLY A 308 11.03 15.07 6.87
CA GLY A 308 11.30 15.91 5.69
C GLY A 308 11.61 15.08 4.44
N ARG A 309 12.40 14.00 4.57
CA ARG A 309 12.67 13.05 3.48
C ARG A 309 11.41 12.30 3.04
N TYR A 310 10.54 11.94 3.98
CA TYR A 310 9.25 11.33 3.67
C TYR A 310 8.37 12.25 2.81
N VAL A 311 8.32 13.54 3.17
CA VAL A 311 7.60 14.58 2.40
C VAL A 311 8.22 14.77 1.01
N GLU A 312 9.55 14.85 0.92
CA GLU A 312 10.27 14.97 -0.35
C GLU A 312 9.91 13.82 -1.31
N PHE A 313 9.89 12.58 -0.83
CA PHE A 313 9.50 11.44 -1.65
C PHE A 313 8.05 11.57 -2.13
N ASN A 314 7.10 11.79 -1.21
CA ASN A 314 5.68 11.80 -1.54
C ASN A 314 5.30 12.92 -2.52
N LEU A 315 5.91 14.11 -2.41
CA LEU A 315 5.58 15.24 -3.27
C LEU A 315 6.30 15.22 -4.62
N VAL A 316 7.48 14.60 -4.71
CA VAL A 316 8.31 14.66 -5.93
C VAL A 316 8.25 13.38 -6.74
N TYR A 317 8.24 12.21 -6.09
CA TYR A 317 8.46 10.92 -6.74
C TYR A 317 7.29 9.95 -6.66
N ASP A 318 6.46 10.02 -5.62
CA ASP A 318 5.34 9.08 -5.47
C ASP A 318 4.31 9.23 -6.59
N ARG A 319 4.20 8.18 -7.41
CA ARG A 319 3.28 8.15 -8.55
C ARG A 319 1.82 8.29 -8.11
N GLY A 320 1.45 7.68 -6.97
CA GLY A 320 0.09 7.71 -6.43
C GLY A 320 -0.34 9.12 -6.03
N THR A 321 0.50 9.81 -5.27
CA THR A 321 0.26 11.19 -4.83
C THR A 321 0.19 12.15 -6.02
N LYS A 322 1.16 12.07 -6.94
CA LYS A 322 1.17 12.92 -8.15
C LYS A 322 -0.07 12.71 -9.02
N PHE A 323 -0.45 11.45 -9.26
CA PHE A 323 -1.65 11.13 -10.03
C PHE A 323 -2.92 11.64 -9.33
N GLY A 324 -3.04 11.43 -8.02
CA GLY A 324 -4.17 11.89 -7.22
C GLY A 324 -4.36 13.41 -7.28
N LEU A 325 -3.28 14.19 -7.11
CA LEU A 325 -3.33 15.66 -7.14
C LEU A 325 -3.70 16.22 -8.51
N MET A 326 -3.35 15.50 -9.58
CA MET A 326 -3.68 15.89 -10.97
C MET A 326 -5.06 15.41 -11.42
N THR A 327 -5.74 14.55 -10.64
CA THR A 327 -7.05 13.99 -10.99
C THR A 327 -8.18 14.96 -10.62
N PRO A 328 -9.00 15.44 -11.58
CA PRO A 328 -10.11 16.33 -11.28
C PRO A 328 -11.11 15.73 -10.29
N GLY A 329 -11.50 16.51 -9.28
CA GLY A 329 -12.46 16.07 -8.25
C GLY A 329 -11.92 15.02 -7.28
N ALA A 330 -10.59 14.80 -7.24
CA ALA A 330 -9.98 13.99 -6.21
C ALA A 330 -10.03 14.69 -4.84
N ARG A 331 -10.15 13.89 -3.77
CA ARG A 331 -10.18 14.40 -2.40
C ARG A 331 -8.77 14.68 -1.90
N ILE A 332 -8.33 15.94 -2.06
CA ILE A 332 -6.96 16.38 -1.73
C ILE A 332 -6.56 16.03 -0.28
N GLU A 333 -7.45 16.24 0.69
CA GLU A 333 -7.20 15.87 2.10
C GLU A 333 -6.92 14.38 2.30
N SER A 334 -7.51 13.49 1.48
CA SER A 334 -7.23 12.06 1.54
C SER A 334 -5.88 11.69 0.92
N ILE A 335 -5.43 12.45 -0.08
CA ILE A 335 -4.13 12.27 -0.73
C ILE A 335 -3.00 12.75 0.19
N LEU A 336 -3.16 13.94 0.76
CA LEU A 336 -2.16 14.57 1.65
C LEU A 336 -2.21 14.05 3.09
N MET A 337 -3.13 13.12 3.40
CA MET A 337 -3.15 12.39 4.66
C MET A 337 -1.79 11.75 4.97
N SER A 338 -1.07 11.31 3.91
CA SER A 338 0.26 10.69 4.00
C SER A 338 1.35 11.60 4.54
N LEU A 339 1.17 12.93 4.56
CA LEU A 339 2.18 13.84 5.07
C LEU A 339 2.17 13.84 6.61
N PRO A 340 3.32 13.85 7.29
CA PRO A 340 3.38 14.01 8.73
C PRO A 340 2.83 15.37 9.18
N GLU A 341 2.44 15.48 10.44
CA GLU A 341 1.98 16.75 11.02
C GLU A 341 3.08 17.81 11.05
N VAL A 342 4.31 17.39 11.40
CA VAL A 342 5.49 18.25 11.44
C VAL A 342 6.66 17.54 10.76
N ALA A 343 7.39 18.30 9.95
CA ALA A 343 8.63 17.93 9.29
C ALA A 343 9.62 19.11 9.34
N ARG A 344 10.90 18.84 9.11
CA ARG A 344 11.97 19.85 9.23
C ARG A 344 12.96 19.74 8.08
N TRP A 345 13.41 20.89 7.60
CA TRP A 345 14.50 21.03 6.63
C TRP A 345 15.54 21.97 7.23
N GLU A 346 16.81 21.56 7.15
CA GLU A 346 17.93 22.33 7.65
C GLU A 346 19.00 22.40 6.56
N TYR A 347 19.52 23.60 6.34
CA TYR A 347 20.69 23.78 5.50
C TYR A 347 21.95 23.40 6.29
N MET A 348 22.79 22.54 5.72
CA MET A 348 24.03 22.04 6.35
C MET A 348 23.80 21.49 7.77
N SER A 349 22.84 20.57 7.93
CA SER A 349 22.58 19.91 9.21
C SER A 349 23.80 19.09 9.66
N ASP A 350 24.13 19.20 10.94
CA ASP A 350 25.15 18.42 11.64
C ASP A 350 24.71 16.97 11.93
N LEU A 351 23.43 16.66 11.79
CA LEU A 351 22.88 15.34 12.12
C LEU A 351 23.20 14.29 11.05
N GLY A 352 23.75 13.16 11.49
CA GLY A 352 24.10 12.03 10.63
C GLY A 352 25.43 12.18 9.88
N GLU A 353 26.25 13.20 10.19
CA GLU A 353 27.61 13.33 9.65
C GLU A 353 28.57 12.28 10.24
N ASP A 354 28.45 12.01 11.54
CA ASP A 354 29.20 10.94 12.21
C ASP A 354 28.61 9.58 11.90
N LYS A 355 29.38 8.71 11.22
CA LYS A 355 28.96 7.35 10.85
C LYS A 355 28.75 6.42 12.05
N GLU A 356 29.42 6.70 13.17
CA GLU A 356 29.31 5.89 14.39
C GLU A 356 28.09 6.28 15.24
N SER A 357 27.49 7.45 14.97
CA SER A 357 26.24 7.88 15.58
C SER A 357 25.06 7.02 15.14
N GLU A 358 23.99 7.00 15.94
CA GLU A 358 22.77 6.26 15.60
C GLU A 358 22.08 6.78 14.33
N GLU A 359 22.16 8.09 14.09
CA GLU A 359 21.73 8.73 12.84
C GLU A 359 22.57 8.27 11.64
N GLY A 360 23.90 8.21 11.82
CA GLY A 360 24.85 7.72 10.82
C GLY A 360 24.61 6.27 10.42
N LYS A 361 24.35 5.40 11.40
CA LYS A 361 23.99 3.98 11.17
C LYS A 361 22.75 3.82 10.32
N LEU A 362 21.69 4.62 10.57
CA LEU A 362 20.52 4.62 9.69
C LEU A 362 20.88 5.09 8.28
N LEU A 363 21.61 6.20 8.16
CA LEU A 363 21.99 6.77 6.86
C LEU A 363 22.78 5.79 5.99
N GLU A 364 23.67 5.00 6.60
CA GLU A 364 24.43 3.98 5.87
C GLU A 364 23.50 2.94 5.22
N VAL A 365 22.51 2.46 5.97
CA VAL A 365 21.56 1.44 5.49
C VAL A 365 20.59 1.98 4.45
N VAL A 366 20.12 3.23 4.57
CA VAL A 366 19.22 3.81 3.56
C VAL A 366 19.96 4.24 2.30
N LYS A 367 21.27 4.52 2.37
CA LYS A 367 22.09 4.74 1.16
C LYS A 367 22.48 3.43 0.48
N ASN A 368 22.67 2.38 1.28
CA ASN A 368 23.06 1.06 0.82
C ASN A 368 22.06 -0.01 1.30
N PRO A 369 20.87 -0.14 0.66
CA PRO A 369 19.88 -1.14 1.04
C PRO A 369 20.50 -2.55 1.08
N ARG A 370 20.28 -3.26 2.18
CA ARG A 370 20.85 -4.60 2.43
C ARG A 370 19.77 -5.66 2.60
N ASP A 371 20.16 -6.92 2.55
CA ASP A 371 19.27 -8.02 2.93
C ASP A 371 19.09 -8.06 4.46
N TRP A 372 17.87 -8.36 4.91
CA TRP A 372 17.50 -8.40 6.31
C TRP A 372 17.29 -9.83 6.84
N LEU A 373 17.31 -10.85 5.96
CA LEU A 373 16.97 -12.24 6.31
C LEU A 373 18.06 -13.25 5.94
#